data_AF-A0A2W2CG31-F1
#
_entry.id   AF-A0A2W2CG31-F1
#
_cell.length_a   1.000
_cell.length_b   1.000
_cell.length_c   1.000
_cell.angle_alpha   90.00
_cell.angle_beta   90.00
_cell.angle_gamma   90.00
#
_symmetry.space_group_name_H-M   'P 1'
#
loop_
_entity.id
_entity.type
_entity.pdbx_description
1 polymer ?
#
loop_
_entity_poly.entity_id
_entity_poly.type
_entity_poly.pdbx_seq_one_letter_code
_entity_poly.pdbx_strand_id
1 'polypeptide(L)'
;MHQQLVERTSAWSTPLLDHLCDRDRHLFQYYGQGPAAALPETHIHHAIERHAATRPDTVAAEHLGDTITYGELDRQANRLAAHLADLGVRPGDNVAVFVRRGIPMLVGILAALKAGAAYVPQDVGLA
;
A
#
# COMPACT_ATOMS: atom_id res chain seq x y z
N MET A 1 -8.67 13.75 -15.87
CA MET A 1 -8.60 13.31 -14.45
C MET A 1 -7.20 12.86 -14.01
N HIS A 2 -6.27 12.54 -14.91
CA HIS A 2 -4.88 12.16 -14.54
C HIS A 2 -3.97 13.34 -14.15
N GLN A 3 -4.25 14.57 -14.61
CA GLN A 3 -3.41 15.74 -14.34
C GLN A 3 -3.46 16.19 -12.86
N GLN A 4 -4.60 15.98 -12.18
CA GLN A 4 -4.83 16.52 -10.82
C GLN A 4 -4.17 15.71 -9.69
N LEU A 5 -3.72 14.47 -9.94
CA LEU A 5 -3.05 13.66 -8.91
C LEU A 5 -1.54 13.89 -8.88
N VAL A 6 -0.91 14.22 -10.00
CA VAL A 6 0.53 14.56 -10.07
C VAL A 6 0.80 15.97 -9.51
N GLU A 7 -0.15 16.91 -9.65
CA GLU A 7 -0.03 18.24 -9.04
C GLU A 7 -0.05 18.20 -7.50
N ARG A 8 -0.62 17.15 -6.88
CA ARG A 8 -0.59 16.97 -5.42
C ARG A 8 0.76 16.48 -4.87
N THR A 9 1.62 15.91 -5.70
CA THR A 9 3.00 15.58 -5.31
C THR A 9 3.95 16.78 -5.36
N SER A 10 3.48 17.95 -5.80
CA SER A 10 4.17 19.25 -5.63
C SER A 10 3.83 19.93 -4.29
N ALA A 11 3.06 19.27 -3.40
CA ALA A 11 2.51 19.86 -2.18
C ALA A 11 3.07 19.24 -0.89
N TRP A 12 4.39 18.98 -0.82
CA TRP A 12 5.07 18.97 0.48
C TRP A 12 5.21 20.42 1.03
N SER A 13 4.14 21.22 0.94
CA SER A 13 3.95 22.44 1.73
C SER A 13 3.25 22.06 3.02
N THR A 14 3.86 21.14 3.77
CA THR A 14 3.40 20.82 5.11
C THR A 14 3.89 21.93 6.04
N PRO A 15 3.02 22.50 6.90
CA PRO A 15 3.44 23.42 7.97
C PRO A 15 4.56 22.83 8.85
N LEU A 16 4.71 21.50 8.83
CA LEU A 16 5.79 20.76 9.47
C LEU A 16 7.19 21.21 9.05
N LEU A 17 7.41 21.55 7.77
CA LEU A 17 8.72 21.99 7.30
C LEU A 17 9.07 23.38 7.81
N ASP A 18 8.06 24.18 8.18
CA ASP A 18 8.27 25.52 8.72
C ASP A 18 8.88 25.52 10.12
N HIS A 19 8.77 24.40 10.83
CA HIS A 19 9.37 24.19 12.15
C HIS A 19 10.81 23.65 12.09
N LEU A 20 11.31 23.28 10.91
CA LEU A 20 12.70 22.85 10.76
C LEU A 20 13.65 24.05 10.78
N CYS A 21 14.82 23.87 11.40
CA CYS A 21 15.90 24.83 11.29
C CYS A 21 16.40 24.92 9.84
N ASP A 22 17.04 26.03 9.47
CA ASP A 22 17.49 26.27 8.10
C ASP A 22 18.40 25.17 7.57
N ARG A 23 19.26 24.61 8.42
CA ARG A 23 20.13 23.48 8.06
C ARG A 23 19.32 22.25 7.65
N ASP A 24 18.34 21.86 8.47
CA ASP A 24 17.57 20.64 8.24
C ASP A 24 16.58 20.84 7.07
N ARG A 25 16.04 22.05 6.90
CA ARG A 25 15.27 22.43 5.71
C ARG A 25 16.11 22.32 4.44
N HIS A 26 17.35 22.80 4.48
CA HIS A 26 18.28 22.69 3.36
C HIS A 26 18.60 21.21 3.04
N LEU A 27 18.85 20.37 4.04
CA LEU A 27 19.07 18.94 3.84
C LEU A 27 17.84 18.25 3.22
N PHE A 28 16.63 18.58 3.68
CA PHE A 28 15.39 18.05 3.11
C PHE A 28 15.21 18.47 1.65
N GLN A 29 15.49 19.73 1.30
CA GLN A 29 15.41 20.19 -0.08
C GLN A 29 16.49 19.55 -0.97
N TYR A 30 17.70 19.38 -0.45
CA TYR A 30 18.81 18.81 -1.21
C TYR A 30 18.64 17.31 -1.46
N TYR A 31 18.21 16.54 -0.45
CA TYR A 31 18.06 15.08 -0.56
C TYR A 31 16.64 14.61 -0.91
N GLY A 32 15.63 15.43 -0.64
CA GLY A 32 14.21 15.08 -0.84
C GLY A 32 13.67 15.40 -2.23
N GLN A 33 14.41 16.17 -3.04
CA GLN A 33 14.01 16.55 -4.40
C GLN A 33 14.67 15.64 -5.44
N GLY A 34 14.26 14.37 -5.45
CA GLY A 34 14.63 13.42 -6.51
C GLY A 34 13.79 13.66 -7.78
N PRO A 35 14.29 13.26 -8.97
CA PRO A 35 13.48 13.30 -10.18
C PRO A 35 12.21 12.48 -9.98
N ALA A 36 11.05 13.04 -10.33
CA ALA A 36 9.81 12.29 -10.34
C ALA A 36 9.94 11.13 -11.34
N ALA A 37 9.97 9.90 -10.83
CA ALA A 37 9.97 8.71 -11.67
C ALA A 37 8.53 8.41 -12.09
N ALA A 38 8.32 8.22 -13.39
CA ALA A 38 7.06 7.67 -13.87
C ALA A 38 6.91 6.24 -13.33
N LEU A 39 5.87 6.01 -12.53
CA LEU A 39 5.53 4.67 -12.07
C LEU A 39 4.68 3.99 -13.15
N PRO A 40 4.94 2.71 -13.45
CA PRO A 40 4.15 1.98 -14.45
C PRO A 40 2.69 1.79 -14.01
N GLU A 41 2.43 1.78 -12.70
CA GLU A 41 1.10 1.59 -12.12
C GLU A 41 0.77 2.73 -11.16
N THR A 42 -0.49 3.18 -11.20
CA THR A 42 -0.98 4.23 -10.29
C THR A 42 -1.31 3.69 -8.90
N HIS A 43 -1.74 2.42 -8.82
CA HIS A 43 -2.10 1.76 -7.57
C HIS A 43 -1.24 0.52 -7.34
N ILE A 44 -0.84 0.31 -6.09
CA ILE A 44 0.03 -0.81 -5.70
C ILE A 44 -0.61 -2.17 -6.04
N HIS A 45 -1.92 -2.31 -5.85
CA HIS A 45 -2.62 -3.57 -6.12
C HIS A 45 -2.61 -3.94 -7.61
N HIS A 46 -2.59 -2.97 -8.55
CA HIS A 46 -2.45 -3.26 -9.98
C HIS A 46 -1.08 -3.83 -10.33
N ALA A 47 -0.01 -3.36 -9.68
CA ALA A 47 1.32 -3.93 -9.87
C ALA A 47 1.34 -5.42 -9.46
N ILE A 48 0.67 -5.76 -8.36
CA ILE A 48 0.57 -7.14 -7.87
C ILE A 48 -0.31 -7.99 -8.80
N GLU A 49 -1.45 -7.46 -9.27
CA GLU A 49 -2.33 -8.13 -10.24
C GLU A 49 -1.58 -8.47 -11.54
N ARG A 50 -0.77 -7.53 -12.06
CA ARG A 50 0.07 -7.77 -13.23
C ARG A 50 1.06 -8.90 -12.99
N HIS A 51 1.69 -8.96 -11.82
CA HIS A 51 2.58 -10.07 -11.46
C HIS A 51 1.83 -11.39 -11.32
N ALA A 52 0.65 -11.40 -10.68
CA ALA A 52 -0.19 -12.59 -10.56
C ALA A 52 -0.66 -13.12 -11.92
N ALA A 53 -0.97 -12.24 -12.88
CA ALA A 53 -1.39 -12.62 -14.22
C ALA A 53 -0.23 -13.14 -15.09
N THR A 54 0.96 -12.55 -14.97
CA THR A 54 2.11 -12.87 -15.84
C THR A 54 3.05 -13.93 -15.27
N ARG A 55 3.12 -14.07 -13.94
CA ARG A 55 4.04 -14.96 -13.23
C ARG A 55 3.39 -15.53 -11.95
N PRO A 56 2.25 -16.23 -12.07
CA PRO A 56 1.44 -16.65 -10.92
C PRO A 56 2.21 -17.49 -9.90
N ASP A 57 3.11 -18.37 -10.36
CA ASP A 57 3.82 -19.33 -9.51
C ASP A 57 5.08 -18.76 -8.86
N THR A 58 5.42 -17.48 -9.11
CA THR A 58 6.55 -16.84 -8.46
C THR A 58 6.22 -16.54 -7.00
N VAL A 59 7.16 -16.81 -6.08
CA VAL A 59 7.02 -16.48 -4.66
C VAL A 59 6.88 -14.96 -4.50
N ALA A 60 5.79 -14.54 -3.86
CA ALA A 60 5.54 -13.14 -3.53
C ALA A 60 6.08 -12.78 -2.15
N ALA A 61 5.96 -13.69 -1.18
CA ALA A 61 6.48 -13.51 0.17
C ALA A 61 6.80 -14.85 0.84
N GLU A 62 7.71 -14.79 1.81
CA GLU A 62 8.05 -15.88 2.72
C GLU A 62 8.00 -15.36 4.16
N HIS A 63 7.48 -16.18 5.08
CA HIS A 63 7.48 -15.90 6.49
C HIS A 63 7.65 -17.19 7.30
N LEU A 64 8.75 -17.30 8.05
CA LEU A 64 9.05 -18.44 8.93
C LEU A 64 8.97 -19.82 8.21
N GLY A 65 9.40 -19.88 6.94
CA GLY A 65 9.38 -21.09 6.12
C GLY A 65 8.08 -21.31 5.36
N ASP A 66 7.01 -20.57 5.67
CA ASP A 66 5.80 -20.54 4.83
C ASP A 66 6.02 -19.60 3.65
N THR A 67 5.54 -19.99 2.47
CA THR A 67 5.59 -19.16 1.26
C THR A 67 4.19 -18.94 0.69
N ILE A 68 4.03 -17.84 -0.04
CA ILE A 68 2.84 -17.58 -0.85
C ILE A 68 3.26 -17.08 -2.22
N THR A 69 2.66 -17.62 -3.28
CA THR A 69 2.92 -17.15 -4.65
C THR A 69 2.09 -15.90 -4.99
N TYR A 70 2.47 -15.17 -6.03
CA TYR A 70 1.68 -14.01 -6.50
C TYR A 70 0.24 -14.41 -6.86
N GLY A 71 0.06 -15.56 -7.50
CA GLY A 71 -1.28 -16.06 -7.86
C GLY A 71 -2.11 -16.50 -6.65
N GLU A 72 -1.49 -17.00 -5.59
CA GLU A 72 -2.19 -17.31 -4.33
C GLU A 72 -2.55 -16.06 -3.56
N LEU A 73 -1.62 -15.12 -3.43
CA LEU A 73 -1.82 -13.86 -2.73
C LEU A 73 -2.97 -13.07 -3.36
N ASP A 74 -2.96 -12.93 -4.69
CA ASP A 74 -4.02 -12.21 -5.42
C ASP A 74 -5.39 -12.87 -5.24
N ARG A 75 -5.48 -14.20 -5.38
CA ARG A 75 -6.75 -14.93 -5.19
C ARG A 75 -7.28 -14.80 -3.77
N GLN A 76 -6.42 -14.92 -2.76
CA GLN A 76 -6.83 -14.78 -1.35
C GLN A 76 -7.30 -13.35 -1.06
N ALA A 77 -6.55 -12.35 -1.53
CA ALA A 77 -6.88 -10.95 -1.35
C ALA A 77 -8.17 -10.55 -2.10
N ASN A 78 -8.40 -11.06 -3.31
CA ASN A 78 -9.64 -10.82 -4.07
C ASN A 78 -10.87 -11.36 -3.33
N ARG A 79 -10.79 -12.57 -2.77
CA ARG A 79 -11.88 -13.14 -1.98
C ARG A 79 -12.18 -12.29 -0.74
N LEU A 80 -11.13 -11.87 -0.04
CA LEU A 80 -11.30 -11.01 1.14
C LEU A 80 -11.80 -9.61 0.77
N ALA A 81 -11.35 -9.03 -0.33
CA ALA A 81 -11.83 -7.73 -0.82
C ALA A 81 -13.31 -7.77 -1.18
N ALA A 82 -13.76 -8.84 -1.85
CA ALA A 82 -15.18 -9.06 -2.13
C ALA A 82 -15.99 -9.17 -0.82
N HIS A 83 -15.47 -9.90 0.17
CA HIS A 83 -16.12 -10.00 1.47
C HIS A 83 -16.19 -8.65 2.21
N LEU A 84 -15.13 -7.84 2.15
CA LEU A 84 -15.14 -6.48 2.70
C LEU A 84 -16.20 -5.61 2.02
N ALA A 85 -16.35 -5.72 0.70
CA ALA A 85 -17.39 -5.03 -0.04
C ALA A 85 -18.80 -5.48 0.39
N ASP A 86 -19.01 -6.79 0.61
CA ASP A 86 -20.27 -7.34 1.14
C ASP A 86 -20.58 -6.81 2.55
N LEU A 87 -19.55 -6.54 3.36
CA LEU A 87 -19.67 -5.88 4.66
C LEU A 87 -19.90 -4.36 4.58
N GLY A 88 -19.90 -3.80 3.36
CA GLY A 88 -20.21 -2.39 3.11
C GLY A 88 -19.00 -1.47 3.01
N VAL A 89 -17.77 -1.98 2.96
CA VAL A 89 -16.57 -1.18 2.72
C VAL A 89 -16.65 -0.53 1.34
N ARG A 90 -16.35 0.77 1.29
CA ARG A 90 -16.34 1.59 0.07
C ARG A 90 -14.97 2.19 -0.19
N PRO A 91 -14.69 2.59 -1.45
CA PRO A 91 -13.48 3.33 -1.75
C PRO A 91 -13.34 4.59 -0.89
N GLY A 92 -12.18 4.76 -0.28
CA GLY A 92 -11.88 5.85 0.66
C GLY A 92 -12.12 5.54 2.14
N ASP A 93 -12.72 4.38 2.47
CA ASP A 93 -12.85 3.93 3.85
C ASP A 93 -11.48 3.48 4.43
N ASN A 94 -11.46 3.29 5.75
CA ASN A 94 -10.32 2.72 6.47
C ASN A 94 -10.65 1.32 6.96
N VAL A 95 -9.77 0.35 6.68
CA VAL A 95 -9.89 -1.04 7.15
C VAL A 95 -8.75 -1.33 8.12
N ALA A 96 -9.09 -1.60 9.39
CA ALA A 96 -8.12 -2.02 10.38
C ALA A 96 -7.63 -3.45 10.09
N VAL A 97 -6.31 -3.64 10.03
CA VAL A 97 -5.68 -4.95 9.87
C VAL A 97 -5.07 -5.35 11.21
N PHE A 98 -5.83 -6.16 11.96
CA PHE A 98 -5.46 -6.64 13.30
C PHE A 98 -5.11 -8.13 13.26
N VAL A 99 -3.91 -8.43 12.78
CA VAL A 99 -3.38 -9.80 12.69
C VAL A 99 -1.88 -9.79 12.98
N ARG A 100 -1.35 -10.91 13.48
CA ARG A 100 0.10 -11.05 13.67
C ARG A 100 0.81 -10.90 12.33
N ARG A 101 2.06 -10.40 12.39
CA ARG A 101 2.94 -10.30 11.22
C ARG A 101 3.06 -11.67 10.56
N GLY A 102 2.86 -11.72 9.24
CA GLY A 102 2.94 -12.94 8.44
C GLY A 102 2.13 -12.85 7.15
N ILE A 103 2.01 -13.96 6.43
CA ILE A 103 1.24 -14.04 5.16
C ILE A 103 -0.20 -13.51 5.30
N PRO A 104 -0.97 -13.83 6.37
CA PRO A 104 -2.33 -13.30 6.53
C PRO A 104 -2.40 -11.77 6.59
N MET A 105 -1.36 -11.12 7.15
CA MET A 105 -1.27 -9.65 7.18
C MET A 105 -1.15 -9.09 5.77
N LEU A 106 -0.32 -9.70 4.91
CA LEU A 106 -0.16 -9.27 3.51
C LEU A 106 -1.47 -9.43 2.73
N VAL A 107 -2.18 -10.54 2.95
CA VAL A 107 -3.51 -10.76 2.35
C VAL A 107 -4.49 -9.67 2.79
N GLY A 108 -4.53 -9.34 4.09
CA GLY A 108 -5.41 -8.31 4.64
C GLY A 108 -5.12 -6.91 4.09
N ILE A 109 -3.83 -6.53 4.01
CA ILE A 109 -3.41 -5.26 3.42
C ILE A 109 -3.84 -5.18 1.96
N LEU A 110 -3.52 -6.21 1.16
CA LEU A 110 -3.84 -6.20 -0.26
C LEU A 110 -5.36 -6.20 -0.51
N ALA A 111 -6.13 -6.91 0.32
CA ALA A 111 -7.58 -6.92 0.23
C ALA A 111 -8.20 -5.54 0.49
N ALA A 112 -7.73 -4.81 1.51
CA ALA A 112 -8.17 -3.44 1.77
C ALA A 112 -7.89 -2.52 0.57
N LEU A 113 -6.68 -2.60 0.00
CA LEU A 113 -6.30 -1.82 -1.17
C LEU A 113 -7.16 -2.15 -2.39
N LYS A 114 -7.49 -3.43 -2.61
CA LYS A 114 -8.36 -3.88 -3.71
C LYS A 114 -9.82 -3.50 -3.52
N ALA A 115 -10.28 -3.36 -2.27
CA ALA A 115 -11.59 -2.77 -1.95
C ALA A 115 -11.62 -1.24 -2.16
N GLY A 116 -10.49 -0.62 -2.52
CA GLY A 116 -10.35 0.84 -2.66
C GLY A 116 -10.20 1.56 -1.33
N ALA A 117 -10.02 0.83 -0.23
CA ALA A 117 -9.86 1.34 1.12
C ALA A 117 -8.38 1.52 1.49
N ALA A 118 -8.10 2.40 2.45
CA ALA A 118 -6.82 2.47 3.11
C ALA A 118 -6.72 1.41 4.22
N TYR A 119 -5.56 0.78 4.37
CA TYR A 119 -5.33 -0.13 5.50
C TYR A 119 -4.79 0.66 6.71
N VAL A 120 -5.23 0.28 7.90
CA VAL A 120 -4.74 0.83 9.17
C VAL A 120 -4.09 -0.31 9.96
N PRO A 121 -2.75 -0.38 10.06
CA PRO A 121 -2.08 -1.43 10.81
C PRO A 121 -2.39 -1.26 12.31
N GLN A 122 -2.68 -2.37 12.98
CA GLN A 122 -2.90 -2.41 14.43
C GLN A 122 -1.96 -3.44 15.06
N ASP A 123 -1.26 -3.04 16.12
CA ASP A 123 -0.30 -3.91 16.80
C ASP A 123 -1.04 -4.89 17.73
N VAL A 124 -0.76 -6.19 17.54
CA VAL A 124 -1.33 -7.28 18.34
C VAL A 124 -0.51 -7.54 19.60
N GLY A 125 0.65 -6.88 19.78
CA GLY A 125 1.55 -7.04 20.93
C GLY A 125 1.13 -6.33 22.22
N LEU A 126 -0.02 -5.62 22.21
CA LEU A 126 -0.54 -4.87 23.37
C LEU A 126 -1.81 -5.50 23.98
N ALA A 127 -2.22 -6.69 23.55
CA ALA A 127 -3.40 -7.41 24.04
C ALA A 127 -3.02 -8.64 24.88
#